data_AF-A0A840YTY2-F1
#
_entry.id   AF-A0A840YTY2-F1
#
_cell.length_a   1.000
_cell.length_b   1.000
_cell.length_c   1.000
_cell.angle_alpha   90.00
_cell.angle_beta   90.00
_cell.angle_gamma   90.00
#
_symmetry.space_group_name_H-M   'P 1'
#
loop_
_entity.id
_entity.type
_entity.pdbx_description
1 polymer ?
#
loop_
_entity_poly.entity_id
_entity_poly.type
_entity_poly.pdbx_seq_one_letter_code
_entity_poly.pdbx_strand_id
1 'polypeptide(L)'
;MKRFWLFASCLLVASCGDPAKPVTMIDKRLIAGLRTCGIDPADAAQVSERVNGRLSNYLVFSRVAPYPEPKMRCLARVLVRADYGIRQSGDTFERAYQPAWKAEFDIHVQGLATSWLQEHRPGQRPPRFVKGGGSLSDFARELEEFCGAKPNALSLKGQSLTVPLQDDEPQAECLSAAALAANLDKHGFAVQTSSYE
;
A
#
# COMPACT_ATOMS: atom_id res chain seq x y z
N MET A 1 58.24 29.92 -26.56
CA MET A 1 58.25 28.99 -27.72
C MET A 1 58.10 27.57 -27.19
N LYS A 2 57.18 26.75 -27.75
CA LYS A 2 57.21 25.27 -27.99
C LYS A 2 57.83 24.36 -26.88
N ARG A 3 57.27 23.24 -26.39
CA ARG A 3 56.23 22.28 -26.80
C ARG A 3 56.00 21.28 -25.63
N PHE A 4 54.80 20.69 -25.62
CA PHE A 4 54.29 19.54 -24.85
C PHE A 4 55.17 18.28 -24.82
N TRP A 5 55.11 17.52 -23.71
CA TRP A 5 55.08 16.03 -23.57
C TRP A 5 54.62 15.74 -22.11
N LEU A 6 53.33 15.47 -21.79
CA LEU A 6 52.56 14.21 -21.83
C LEU A 6 53.28 12.95 -21.30
N PHE A 7 52.96 12.57 -20.06
CA PHE A 7 52.77 11.20 -19.52
C PHE A 7 51.92 11.39 -18.24
N ALA A 8 50.59 11.23 -18.20
CA ALA A 8 49.78 10.06 -18.52
C ALA A 8 50.33 8.78 -17.87
N SER A 9 49.94 8.52 -16.62
CA SER A 9 49.90 7.18 -16.05
C SER A 9 48.87 7.08 -14.91
N CYS A 10 47.80 6.35 -15.23
CA CYS A 10 47.03 5.47 -14.36
C CYS A 10 46.27 6.07 -13.16
N LEU A 11 45.10 6.64 -13.45
CA LEU A 11 43.91 6.47 -12.61
C LEU A 11 42.90 5.61 -13.36
N LEU A 12 43.21 4.31 -13.46
CA LEU A 12 42.22 3.27 -13.76
C LEU A 12 41.74 2.71 -12.43
N VAL A 13 40.78 3.41 -11.81
CA VAL A 13 39.75 2.73 -11.03
C VAL A 13 38.47 2.92 -11.81
N ALA A 14 38.32 2.09 -12.84
CA ALA A 14 37.05 1.85 -13.49
C ALA A 14 36.14 1.18 -12.44
N SER A 15 35.42 2.00 -11.68
CA SER A 15 34.15 1.55 -11.13
C SER A 15 33.25 1.33 -12.34
N CYS A 16 33.09 0.07 -12.74
CA CYS A 16 31.97 -0.39 -13.56
C CYS A 16 30.68 -0.20 -12.74
N GLY A 17 30.28 1.05 -12.51
CA GLY A 17 28.87 1.35 -12.39
C GLY A 17 28.36 1.44 -13.81
N ASP A 18 27.60 0.44 -14.25
CA ASP A 18 26.79 0.61 -15.45
C ASP A 18 26.15 2.01 -15.39
N PRO A 19 26.23 2.84 -16.44
CA PRO A 19 25.48 4.08 -16.45
C PRO A 19 24.04 3.68 -16.18
N ALA A 20 23.47 4.15 -15.07
CA ALA A 20 22.12 3.81 -14.66
C ALA A 20 21.20 4.15 -15.83
N LYS A 21 20.85 3.14 -16.63
CA LYS A 21 19.93 3.32 -17.74
C LYS A 21 18.61 3.69 -17.08
N PRO A 22 17.97 4.80 -17.48
CA PRO A 22 16.65 5.12 -16.95
C PRO A 22 15.78 3.90 -17.24
N VAL A 23 15.29 3.24 -16.19
CA VAL A 23 14.40 2.12 -16.38
C VAL A 23 13.09 2.72 -16.87
N THR A 24 12.87 2.62 -18.18
CA THR A 24 11.69 3.13 -18.84
C THR A 24 10.47 2.42 -18.26
N MET A 25 9.58 3.17 -17.60
CA MET A 25 8.26 2.66 -17.24
C MET A 25 7.54 2.20 -18.51
N ILE A 26 7.07 0.95 -18.49
CA ILE A 26 6.39 0.34 -19.64
C ILE A 26 4.87 0.50 -19.52
N ASP A 27 4.37 0.67 -18.30
CA ASP A 27 2.93 0.79 -18.02
C ASP A 27 2.37 2.18 -18.38
N LYS A 28 1.61 2.23 -19.47
CA LYS A 28 0.93 3.45 -19.96
C LYS A 28 -0.09 4.01 -18.98
N ARG A 29 -0.76 3.16 -18.18
CA ARG A 29 -1.75 3.61 -17.18
C ARG A 29 -1.04 4.29 -16.02
N LEU A 30 0.07 3.72 -15.56
CA LEU A 30 0.91 4.32 -14.54
C LEU A 30 1.46 5.68 -15.00
N ILE A 31 2.02 5.75 -16.22
CA ILE A 31 2.52 7.00 -16.82
C ILE A 31 1.44 8.09 -16.85
N ALA A 32 0.23 7.73 -17.30
CA ALA A 32 -0.89 8.68 -17.32
C ALA A 32 -1.25 9.15 -15.89
N GLY A 33 -1.32 8.23 -14.93
CA GLY A 33 -1.58 8.54 -13.53
C GLY A 33 -0.54 9.50 -12.94
N LEU A 34 0.75 9.25 -13.14
CA LEU A 34 1.82 10.13 -12.67
C LEU A 34 1.68 11.54 -13.23
N ARG A 35 1.40 11.66 -14.53
CA ARG A 35 1.16 12.97 -15.18
C ARG A 35 -0.04 13.70 -14.60
N THR A 36 -1.13 13.00 -14.27
CA THR A 36 -2.29 13.64 -13.62
C THR A 36 -1.96 14.20 -12.23
N CYS A 37 -0.97 13.62 -11.55
CA CYS A 37 -0.43 14.13 -10.29
C CYS A 37 0.64 15.23 -10.47
N GLY A 38 0.91 15.66 -11.71
CA GLY A 38 1.98 16.61 -12.02
C GLY A 38 3.38 16.07 -11.74
N ILE A 39 3.57 14.75 -11.81
CA ILE A 39 4.86 14.09 -11.69
C ILE A 39 5.36 13.77 -13.09
N ASP A 40 6.58 14.19 -13.43
CA ASP A 40 7.19 13.81 -14.69
C ASP A 40 7.58 12.33 -14.61
N PRO A 41 7.07 11.47 -15.52
CA PRO A 41 7.51 10.08 -15.57
C PRO A 41 9.02 9.91 -15.71
N ALA A 42 9.75 10.90 -16.24
CA ALA A 42 11.21 10.87 -16.32
C ALA A 42 11.90 10.91 -14.95
N ASP A 43 11.21 11.39 -13.90
CA ASP A 43 11.73 11.46 -12.52
C ASP A 43 11.66 10.11 -11.79
N ALA A 44 11.05 9.10 -12.41
CA ALA A 44 10.83 7.78 -11.82
C ALA A 44 11.42 6.66 -12.68
N ALA A 45 12.12 5.73 -12.05
CA ALA A 45 12.55 4.47 -12.66
C ALA A 45 11.74 3.31 -12.08
N GLN A 46 11.24 2.42 -12.93
CA GLN A 46 10.60 1.19 -12.47
C GLN A 46 11.67 0.15 -12.10
N VAL A 47 11.50 -0.57 -11.01
CA VAL A 47 12.32 -1.73 -10.67
C VAL A 47 11.40 -2.88 -10.30
N SER A 48 11.66 -4.06 -10.85
CA SER A 48 10.93 -5.28 -10.49
C SER A 48 11.84 -6.16 -9.65
N GLU A 49 11.37 -6.57 -8.49
CA GLU A 49 12.12 -7.42 -7.56
C GLU A 49 11.29 -8.62 -7.12
N ARG A 50 11.97 -9.72 -6.75
CA ARG A 50 11.29 -10.86 -6.14
C ARG A 50 11.32 -10.72 -4.63
N VAL A 51 10.15 -10.58 -4.02
CA VAL A 51 9.95 -10.57 -2.57
C VAL A 51 9.13 -11.80 -2.20
N ASN A 52 9.67 -12.66 -1.33
CA ASN A 52 9.04 -13.93 -0.92
C ASN A 52 8.58 -14.78 -2.13
N GLY A 53 9.39 -14.84 -3.18
CA GLY A 53 9.11 -15.59 -4.41
C GLY A 53 8.10 -14.94 -5.37
N ARG A 54 7.50 -13.79 -5.01
CA ARG A 54 6.56 -13.04 -5.87
C ARG A 54 7.23 -11.84 -6.51
N LEU A 55 6.97 -11.60 -7.80
CA LEU A 55 7.45 -10.40 -8.50
C LEU A 55 6.65 -9.19 -7.99
N SER A 56 7.35 -8.19 -7.46
CA SER A 56 6.80 -6.92 -6.98
C SER A 56 7.41 -5.78 -7.77
N ASN A 57 6.59 -4.77 -8.12
CA ASN A 57 7.05 -3.61 -8.89
C ASN A 57 7.18 -2.39 -7.97
N TYR A 58 8.25 -1.65 -8.15
CA TYR A 58 8.56 -0.46 -7.38
C TYR A 58 8.90 0.71 -8.31
N LEU A 59 8.64 1.92 -7.86
CA LEU A 59 9.21 3.14 -8.43
C LEU A 59 10.34 3.66 -7.56
N VAL A 60 11.42 4.08 -8.23
CA VAL A 60 12.59 4.71 -7.63
C VAL A 60 12.63 6.16 -8.08
N PHE A 61 12.61 7.09 -7.12
CA PHE A 61 12.71 8.53 -7.37
C PHE A 61 14.08 9.02 -6.90
N SER A 62 15.06 9.06 -7.80
CA SER A 62 16.42 9.49 -7.42
C SER A 62 16.45 11.02 -7.25
N ARG A 63 16.83 11.48 -6.03
CA ARG A 63 17.11 12.90 -5.70
C ARG A 63 15.92 13.86 -5.64
N VAL A 64 14.69 13.35 -5.55
CA VAL A 64 13.51 14.20 -5.44
C VAL A 64 13.26 14.60 -3.98
N ALA A 65 13.14 15.90 -3.71
CA ALA A 65 12.65 16.38 -2.43
C ALA A 65 11.19 15.93 -2.21
N PRO A 66 10.73 15.76 -0.95
CA PRO A 66 9.34 15.42 -0.71
C PRO A 66 8.38 16.38 -1.41
N TYR A 67 7.42 15.83 -2.13
CA TYR A 67 6.33 16.62 -2.69
C TYR A 67 5.41 17.16 -1.58
N PRO A 68 4.67 18.26 -1.84
CA PRO A 68 3.57 18.68 -0.98
C PRO A 68 2.55 17.55 -0.76
N GLU A 69 1.90 17.54 0.40
CA GLU A 69 0.97 16.47 0.81
C GLU A 69 -0.09 16.12 -0.25
N PRO A 70 -0.78 17.07 -0.92
CA PRO A 70 -1.78 16.71 -1.94
C PRO A 70 -1.19 15.92 -3.11
N LYS A 71 0.05 16.24 -3.49
CA LYS A 71 0.78 15.55 -4.56
C LYS A 71 1.25 14.17 -4.11
N MET A 72 1.66 14.01 -2.85
CA MET A 72 1.93 12.70 -2.25
C MET A 72 0.69 11.82 -2.19
N ARG A 73 -0.47 12.36 -1.80
CA ARG A 73 -1.76 11.64 -1.81
C ARG A 73 -2.16 11.20 -3.21
N CYS A 74 -1.98 12.07 -4.21
CA CYS A 74 -2.24 11.72 -5.60
C CYS A 74 -1.33 10.57 -6.08
N LEU A 75 -0.02 10.67 -5.81
CA LEU A 75 0.95 9.61 -6.14
C LEU A 75 0.55 8.29 -5.49
N ALA A 76 0.29 8.29 -4.17
CA ALA A 76 -0.12 7.11 -3.43
C ALA A 76 -1.35 6.43 -4.03
N ARG A 77 -2.37 7.21 -4.41
CA ARG A 77 -3.57 6.68 -5.07
C ARG A 77 -3.26 5.96 -6.38
N VAL A 78 -2.40 6.57 -7.20
CA VAL A 78 -1.99 6.01 -8.49
C VAL A 78 -1.23 4.70 -8.27
N LEU A 79 -0.26 4.69 -7.36
CA LEU A 79 0.59 3.53 -7.12
C LEU A 79 -0.15 2.37 -6.48
N VAL A 80 -0.99 2.62 -5.48
CA VAL A 80 -1.81 1.59 -4.83
C VAL A 80 -2.71 0.88 -5.84
N ARG A 81 -3.36 1.63 -6.74
CA ARG A 81 -4.25 1.05 -7.77
C ARG A 81 -3.51 0.31 -8.88
N ALA A 82 -2.25 0.69 -9.13
CA ALA A 82 -1.40 0.05 -10.12
C ALA A 82 -0.63 -1.15 -9.55
N ASP A 83 -0.72 -1.42 -8.24
CA ASP A 83 0.08 -2.41 -7.52
C ASP A 83 1.61 -2.12 -7.59
N TYR A 84 1.97 -0.86 -7.33
CA TYR A 84 3.37 -0.41 -7.24
C TYR A 84 3.71 0.08 -5.84
N GLY A 85 4.92 -0.26 -5.38
CA GLY A 85 5.55 0.35 -4.21
C GLY A 85 6.46 1.53 -4.58
N ILE A 86 7.04 2.16 -3.56
CA ILE A 86 8.19 3.06 -3.71
C ILE A 86 9.39 2.40 -3.04
N ARG A 87 10.56 2.47 -3.66
CA ARG A 87 11.81 1.92 -3.10
C ARG A 87 13.01 2.76 -3.49
N GLN A 88 14.05 2.75 -2.65
CA GLN A 88 15.33 3.42 -2.90
C GLN A 88 15.19 4.92 -3.24
N SER A 89 14.10 5.55 -2.80
CA SER A 89 14.05 7.01 -2.73
C SER A 89 14.73 7.38 -1.42
N GLY A 90 15.57 8.42 -1.39
CA GLY A 90 16.32 8.74 -0.17
C GLY A 90 15.40 8.81 1.06
N ASP A 91 15.87 8.37 2.23
CA ASP A 91 15.07 8.10 3.45
C ASP A 91 14.07 9.19 3.83
N THR A 92 14.33 10.44 3.49
CA THR A 92 13.44 11.58 3.73
C THR A 92 12.16 11.50 2.89
N PHE A 93 12.24 11.07 1.64
CA PHE A 93 11.09 10.92 0.75
C PHE A 93 10.21 9.75 1.18
N GLU A 94 10.80 8.57 1.46
CA GLU A 94 10.03 7.38 1.87
C GLU A 94 9.25 7.63 3.15
N ARG A 95 9.89 8.24 4.15
CA ARG A 95 9.22 8.62 5.42
C ARG A 95 8.10 9.64 5.20
N ALA A 96 8.30 10.62 4.32
CA ALA A 96 7.26 11.60 4.00
C ALA A 96 6.10 11.01 3.18
N TYR A 97 6.37 9.97 2.37
CA TYR A 97 5.38 9.31 1.53
C TYR A 97 4.50 8.32 2.32
N GLN A 98 5.07 7.63 3.34
CA GLN A 98 4.39 6.56 4.08
C GLN A 98 2.99 6.95 4.62
N PRO A 99 2.75 8.14 5.19
CA PRO A 99 1.41 8.54 5.63
C PRO A 99 0.41 8.66 4.49
N ALA A 100 0.85 9.20 3.35
CA ALA A 100 0.01 9.34 2.16
C ALA A 100 -0.32 7.97 1.54
N TRP A 101 0.66 7.06 1.50
CA TRP A 101 0.48 5.68 1.09
C TRP A 101 -0.54 4.95 1.97
N LYS A 102 -0.32 4.92 3.30
CA LYS A 102 -1.20 4.22 4.23
C LYS A 102 -2.65 4.66 4.05
N ALA A 103 -2.88 5.97 4.01
CA ALA A 103 -4.24 6.47 3.98
C ALA A 103 -4.91 6.48 2.59
N GLU A 104 -4.21 6.22 1.48
CA GLU A 104 -4.84 5.84 0.20
C GLU A 104 -4.99 4.32 0.07
N PHE A 105 -4.08 3.53 0.66
CA PHE A 105 -4.19 2.08 0.76
C PHE A 105 -5.43 1.67 1.55
N ASP A 106 -5.65 2.28 2.72
CA ASP A 106 -6.82 2.03 3.55
C ASP A 106 -8.14 2.33 2.79
N ILE A 107 -8.17 3.42 1.99
CA ILE A 107 -9.32 3.75 1.13
C ILE A 107 -9.50 2.70 0.02
N HIS A 108 -8.42 2.27 -0.61
CA HIS A 108 -8.47 1.28 -1.68
C HIS A 108 -8.98 -0.06 -1.19
N VAL A 109 -8.42 -0.57 -0.08
CA VAL A 109 -8.83 -1.83 0.54
C VAL A 109 -10.29 -1.75 1.02
N GLN A 110 -10.70 -0.63 1.64
CA GLN A 110 -12.10 -0.40 1.98
C GLN A 110 -13.02 -0.48 0.76
N GLY A 111 -12.62 0.11 -0.37
CA GLY A 111 -13.37 0.05 -1.63
C GLY A 111 -13.46 -1.35 -2.22
N LEU A 112 -12.36 -2.12 -2.20
CA LEU A 112 -12.35 -3.52 -2.64
C LEU A 112 -13.26 -4.38 -1.76
N ALA A 113 -13.14 -4.24 -0.44
CA ALA A 113 -13.95 -4.97 0.52
C ALA A 113 -15.45 -4.64 0.38
N THR A 114 -15.79 -3.36 0.20
CA THR A 114 -17.17 -2.94 -0.07
C THR A 114 -17.71 -3.54 -1.36
N SER A 115 -16.89 -3.59 -2.42
CA SER A 115 -17.29 -4.17 -3.71
C SER A 115 -17.54 -5.68 -3.59
N TRP A 116 -16.64 -6.39 -2.90
CA TRP A 116 -16.80 -7.82 -2.61
C TRP A 116 -18.09 -8.10 -1.83
N LEU A 117 -18.40 -7.29 -0.81
CA LEU A 117 -19.63 -7.43 -0.03
C LEU A 117 -20.89 -7.17 -0.86
N GLN A 118 -20.87 -6.22 -1.78
CA GLN A 118 -22.00 -5.97 -2.68
C GLN A 118 -22.28 -7.16 -3.61
N GLU A 119 -21.22 -7.83 -4.07
CA GLU A 119 -21.30 -9.01 -4.91
C GLU A 119 -21.79 -10.26 -4.14
N HIS A 120 -21.24 -10.49 -2.95
CA HIS A 120 -21.48 -11.72 -2.18
C HIS A 120 -22.63 -11.62 -1.17
N ARG A 121 -23.04 -10.41 -0.80
CA ARG A 121 -24.17 -10.12 0.12
C ARG A 121 -25.09 -9.05 -0.48
N PRO A 122 -25.68 -9.29 -1.66
CA PRO A 122 -26.48 -8.30 -2.36
C PRO A 122 -27.67 -7.83 -1.51
N GLY A 123 -27.88 -6.52 -1.47
CA GLY A 123 -28.98 -5.89 -0.74
C GLY A 123 -28.78 -5.75 0.78
N GLN A 124 -27.72 -6.35 1.34
CA GLN A 124 -27.39 -6.18 2.75
C GLN A 124 -26.44 -4.99 2.92
N ARG A 125 -26.63 -4.21 3.99
CA ARG A 125 -25.72 -3.11 4.35
C ARG A 125 -24.74 -3.61 5.41
N PRO A 126 -23.42 -3.53 5.16
CA PRO A 126 -22.46 -3.96 6.17
C PRO A 126 -22.55 -3.05 7.41
N PRO A 127 -22.32 -3.61 8.61
CA PRO A 127 -22.20 -2.84 9.83
C PRO A 127 -21.19 -1.71 9.70
N ARG A 128 -21.47 -0.57 10.33
CA ARG A 128 -20.58 0.59 10.35
C ARG A 128 -20.16 0.89 11.77
N PHE A 129 -18.87 0.99 12.00
CA PHE A 129 -18.36 1.44 13.29
C PHE A 129 -18.44 2.96 13.39
N VAL A 130 -19.09 3.47 14.44
CA VAL A 130 -19.12 4.88 14.78
C VAL A 130 -18.56 5.05 16.18
N LYS A 131 -17.39 5.70 16.29
CA LYS A 131 -16.78 5.98 17.59
C LYS A 131 -17.73 6.80 18.48
N GLY A 132 -18.06 6.27 19.65
CA GLY A 132 -19.02 6.87 20.60
C GLY A 132 -20.48 6.45 20.39
N GLY A 133 -20.79 5.70 19.32
CA GLY A 133 -22.13 5.14 19.07
C GLY A 133 -22.34 3.72 19.60
N GLY A 134 -21.27 3.04 20.01
CA GLY A 134 -21.29 1.66 20.54
C GLY A 134 -19.88 1.20 20.93
N SER A 135 -19.78 0.04 21.59
CA SER A 135 -18.48 -0.57 21.92
C SER A 135 -17.90 -1.33 20.72
N LEU A 136 -16.58 -1.57 20.72
CA LEU A 136 -15.95 -2.46 19.73
C LEU A 136 -16.53 -3.88 19.81
N SER A 137 -16.94 -4.32 21.00
CA SER A 137 -17.60 -5.61 21.22
C SER A 137 -18.98 -5.71 20.57
N ASP A 138 -19.78 -4.64 20.66
CA ASP A 138 -21.07 -4.60 19.98
C ASP A 138 -20.90 -4.67 18.48
N PHE A 139 -19.94 -3.91 17.94
CA PHE A 139 -19.62 -3.92 16.53
C PHE A 139 -19.12 -5.29 16.05
N ALA A 140 -18.29 -5.98 16.83
CA ALA A 140 -17.83 -7.33 16.50
C ALA A 140 -19.01 -8.32 16.40
N ARG A 141 -19.94 -8.25 17.35
CA ARG A 141 -21.17 -9.06 17.29
C ARG A 141 -22.03 -8.73 16.07
N GLU A 142 -22.18 -7.45 15.72
CA GLU A 142 -22.89 -7.06 14.50
C GLU A 142 -22.24 -7.64 13.22
N LEU A 143 -20.90 -7.70 13.17
CA LEU A 143 -20.17 -8.34 12.07
C LEU A 143 -20.43 -9.84 12.00
N GLU A 144 -20.39 -10.53 13.14
CA GLU A 144 -20.67 -11.97 13.23
C GLU A 144 -22.10 -12.28 12.77
N GLU A 145 -23.09 -11.53 13.25
CA GLU A 145 -24.48 -11.66 12.84
C GLU A 145 -24.67 -11.39 11.35
N PHE A 146 -24.07 -10.31 10.84
CA PHE A 146 -24.11 -9.97 9.42
C PHE A 146 -23.51 -11.09 8.55
N CYS A 147 -22.39 -11.67 8.96
CA CYS A 147 -21.73 -12.74 8.23
C CYS A 147 -22.31 -14.14 8.48
N GLY A 148 -23.17 -14.32 9.47
CA GLY A 148 -23.63 -15.63 9.90
C GLY A 148 -22.49 -16.49 10.47
N ALA A 149 -21.51 -15.85 11.09
CA ALA A 149 -20.41 -16.51 11.78
C ALA A 149 -20.85 -17.03 13.15
N LYS A 150 -20.05 -17.91 13.76
CA LYS A 150 -20.31 -18.35 15.14
C LYS A 150 -20.16 -17.17 16.11
N PRO A 151 -20.93 -17.14 17.23
CA PRO A 151 -20.72 -16.13 18.26
C PRO A 151 -19.30 -16.18 18.83
N ASN A 152 -18.67 -15.01 18.98
CA ASN A 152 -17.28 -14.84 19.41
C ASN A 152 -16.23 -15.47 18.46
N ALA A 153 -16.55 -15.57 17.17
CA ALA A 153 -15.56 -15.88 16.14
C ALA A 153 -14.48 -14.79 16.04
N LEU A 154 -14.84 -13.53 16.29
CA LEU A 154 -13.91 -12.41 16.34
C LEU A 154 -13.29 -12.27 17.73
N SER A 155 -11.97 -12.15 17.78
CA SER A 155 -11.25 -11.90 19.05
C SER A 155 -10.98 -10.41 19.23
N LEU A 156 -11.14 -9.92 20.46
CA LEU A 156 -10.91 -8.52 20.81
C LEU A 156 -9.80 -8.42 21.85
N LYS A 157 -8.76 -7.65 21.53
CA LYS A 157 -7.64 -7.38 22.45
C LYS A 157 -7.29 -5.89 22.43
N GLY A 158 -7.67 -5.20 23.50
CA GLY A 158 -7.49 -3.74 23.61
C GLY A 158 -8.24 -3.02 22.50
N GLN A 159 -7.51 -2.32 21.62
CA GLN A 159 -8.06 -1.60 20.46
C GLN A 159 -7.94 -2.40 19.16
N SER A 160 -7.81 -3.72 19.23
CA SER A 160 -7.65 -4.57 18.05
C SER A 160 -8.81 -5.57 17.94
N LEU A 161 -9.27 -5.76 16.71
CA LEU A 161 -10.21 -6.80 16.30
C LEU A 161 -9.45 -7.80 15.41
N THR A 162 -9.45 -9.06 15.81
CA THR A 162 -8.77 -10.14 15.10
C THR A 162 -9.80 -11.03 14.42
N VAL A 163 -9.67 -11.15 13.11
CA VAL A 163 -10.45 -12.07 12.26
C VAL A 163 -9.73 -13.43 12.23
N PRO A 164 -10.44 -14.54 12.49
CA PRO A 164 -9.86 -15.88 12.46
C PRO A 164 -9.47 -16.31 11.04
N LEU A 165 -8.70 -17.39 10.93
CA LEU A 165 -8.40 -18.03 9.65
C LEU A 165 -9.63 -18.78 9.11
N GLN A 166 -9.67 -18.99 7.80
CA GLN A 166 -10.77 -19.67 7.12
C GLN A 166 -10.95 -21.12 7.57
N ASP A 167 -9.86 -21.79 7.97
CA ASP A 167 -9.90 -23.16 8.49
C ASP A 167 -10.61 -23.25 9.85
N ASP A 168 -10.61 -22.16 10.63
CA ASP A 168 -11.25 -22.08 11.96
C ASP A 168 -12.70 -21.55 11.89
N GLU A 169 -12.95 -20.61 10.98
CA GLU A 169 -14.27 -20.02 10.74
C GLU A 169 -14.54 -19.92 9.23
N PRO A 170 -15.48 -20.72 8.68
CA PRO A 170 -15.83 -20.69 7.26
C PRO A 170 -16.19 -19.29 6.75
N GLN A 171 -16.71 -18.42 7.64
CA GLN A 171 -17.15 -17.07 7.31
C GLN A 171 -16.02 -16.02 7.41
N ALA A 172 -14.77 -16.44 7.64
CA ALA A 172 -13.62 -15.55 7.81
C ALA A 172 -13.45 -14.55 6.67
N GLU A 173 -13.72 -14.93 5.42
CA GLU A 173 -13.62 -14.02 4.27
C GLU A 173 -14.65 -12.88 4.37
N CYS A 174 -15.90 -13.21 4.72
CA CYS A 174 -16.94 -12.21 4.96
C CYS A 174 -16.58 -11.30 6.13
N LEU A 175 -16.11 -11.88 7.25
CA LEU A 175 -15.71 -11.13 8.45
C LEU A 175 -14.57 -10.16 8.13
N SER A 176 -13.56 -10.62 7.39
CA SER A 176 -12.43 -9.80 6.93
C SER A 176 -12.90 -8.66 6.04
N ALA A 177 -13.70 -8.96 5.02
CA ALA A 177 -14.25 -7.94 4.13
C ALA A 177 -15.11 -6.90 4.90
N ALA A 178 -15.98 -7.35 5.80
CA ALA A 178 -16.85 -6.46 6.57
C ALA A 178 -16.05 -5.59 7.56
N ALA A 179 -15.03 -6.13 8.23
CA ALA A 179 -14.13 -5.37 9.10
C ALA A 179 -13.31 -4.33 8.31
N LEU A 180 -12.78 -4.70 7.14
CA LEU A 180 -12.04 -3.78 6.26
C LEU A 180 -12.95 -2.69 5.67
N ALA A 181 -14.19 -3.03 5.30
CA ALA A 181 -15.16 -2.07 4.79
C ALA A 181 -15.55 -1.01 5.85
N ALA A 182 -15.48 -1.36 7.14
CA ALA A 182 -15.73 -0.43 8.24
C ALA A 182 -14.57 0.56 8.50
N ASN A 183 -13.36 0.27 8.02
CA ASN A 183 -12.17 1.12 8.16
C ASN A 183 -11.94 1.58 9.62
N LEU A 184 -11.83 0.60 10.51
CA LEU A 184 -11.64 0.80 11.95
C LEU A 184 -10.40 1.63 12.29
N ASP A 185 -9.35 1.55 11.48
CA ASP A 185 -8.10 2.30 11.63
C ASP A 185 -8.36 3.81 11.72
N LYS A 186 -9.33 4.33 10.96
CA LYS A 186 -9.75 5.74 11.01
C LYS A 186 -10.23 6.17 12.40
N HIS A 187 -10.70 5.23 13.21
CA HIS A 187 -11.21 5.46 14.56
C HIS A 187 -10.20 5.12 15.66
N GLY A 188 -8.99 4.67 15.28
CA GLY A 188 -7.91 4.27 16.19
C GLY A 188 -7.97 2.81 16.61
N PHE A 189 -8.63 1.96 15.83
CA PHE A 189 -8.74 0.52 16.11
C PHE A 189 -8.11 -0.29 14.98
N ALA A 190 -7.33 -1.32 15.30
CA ALA A 190 -6.67 -2.16 14.31
C ALA A 190 -7.52 -3.37 13.91
N VAL A 191 -7.48 -3.76 12.63
CA VAL A 191 -7.97 -5.06 12.15
C VAL A 191 -6.77 -5.97 11.88
N GLN A 192 -6.78 -7.17 12.46
CA GLN A 192 -5.74 -8.17 12.29
C GLN A 192 -6.35 -9.45 11.72
N THR A 193 -5.59 -10.18 10.91
CA THR A 193 -5.87 -11.59 10.61
C THR A 193 -5.00 -12.43 11.53
N SER A 194 -5.57 -13.44 12.18
CA SER A 194 -4.76 -14.41 12.93
C SER A 194 -3.73 -15.03 12.00
N SER A 195 -2.45 -14.88 12.33
CA SER A 195 -1.37 -15.65 11.69
C SER A 195 -1.24 -16.99 12.38
N TYR A 196 -0.96 -18.06 11.63
CA TYR A 196 -0.35 -19.25 12.23
C TYR A 196 0.99 -18.80 12.84
N GLU A 197 1.12 -18.92 14.17
CA GLU A 197 2.39 -18.76 14.88
C GLU A 197 3.37 -19.88 14.48
#